data_AF-A0A959KPX8-F1
#
_entry.id   AF-A0A959KPX8-F1
#
_cell.length_a   1.000
_cell.length_b   1.000
_cell.length_c   1.000
_cell.angle_alpha   90.00
_cell.angle_beta   90.00
_cell.angle_gamma   90.00
#
_symmetry.space_group_name_H-M   'P 1'
#
loop_
_entity.id
_entity.type
_entity.pdbx_description
1 polymer ?
#
loop_
_entity_poly.entity_id
_entity_poly.type
_entity_poly.pdbx_seq_one_letter_code
_entity_poly.pdbx_strand_id
1 'polypeptide(L)'
;MEDKRVIRSEEVQEILGTPPSWIVQWGTTVVLISLVVLGALSWYFKYPDKVSSKLTLTTLQPPVPIFAKTDGYISRVLVQDGDSVQQNAILAVIASGATYEDVLKLEADLQLLQGFDQDAFLSYEPDRTLQLGEMQSDYASFVQLYQDFSFTK
;
A
#
# COMPACT_ATOMS: atom_id res chain seq x y z
N MET A 1 52.72 79.02 -52.90
CA MET A 1 51.81 79.37 -54.01
C MET A 1 51.17 78.08 -54.46
N GLU A 2 49.84 78.04 -54.37
CA GLU A 2 48.89 77.10 -54.96
C GLU A 2 49.40 76.20 -56.10
N ASP A 3 49.05 74.92 -56.07
CA ASP A 3 47.88 74.50 -56.85
C ASP A 3 47.17 73.29 -56.22
N LYS A 4 45.85 73.40 -56.18
CA LYS A 4 44.86 72.59 -55.49
C LYS A 4 44.24 71.67 -56.52
N ARG A 5 44.54 70.36 -56.49
CA ARG A 5 43.76 69.38 -57.26
C ARG A 5 43.21 68.30 -56.34
N VAL A 6 42.02 68.62 -55.85
CA VAL A 6 41.02 67.70 -55.31
C VAL A 6 40.77 66.63 -56.37
N ILE A 7 41.38 65.47 -56.21
CA ILE A 7 41.00 64.29 -57.00
C ILE A 7 39.71 63.79 -56.38
N ARG A 8 38.63 64.02 -57.12
CA ARG A 8 37.24 63.81 -56.76
C ARG A 8 37.02 62.30 -56.54
N SER A 9 36.72 61.96 -55.28
CA SER A 9 36.44 60.62 -54.77
C SER A 9 35.09 60.09 -55.27
N GLU A 10 34.93 59.99 -56.58
CA GLU A 10 33.71 59.46 -57.23
C GLU A 10 33.83 57.96 -57.48
N GLU A 11 35.03 57.47 -57.83
CA GLU A 11 35.28 56.04 -58.06
C GLU A 11 35.39 55.25 -56.74
N VAL A 12 35.80 55.89 -55.64
CA VAL A 12 36.00 55.20 -54.35
C VAL A 12 34.67 55.00 -53.61
N GLN A 13 33.64 55.78 -53.97
CA GLN A 13 32.32 55.70 -53.32
C GLN A 13 31.35 54.72 -54.02
N GLU A 14 31.75 54.15 -55.17
CA GLU A 14 30.98 53.09 -55.81
C GLU A 14 31.34 51.70 -55.25
N ILE A 15 32.55 51.55 -54.68
CA ILE A 15 33.07 50.28 -54.14
C ILE A 15 32.55 50.00 -52.71
N LEU A 16 32.09 51.04 -51.99
CA LEU A 16 31.61 50.92 -50.60
C LEU A 16 30.07 51.04 -50.48
N GLY A 17 29.37 51.27 -51.58
CA GLY A 17 27.93 51.62 -51.56
C GLY A 17 26.96 50.49 -51.86
N THR A 18 27.42 49.36 -52.42
CA THR A 18 26.54 48.22 -52.70
C THR A 18 27.05 46.97 -52.00
N PRO A 19 26.28 46.38 -51.06
CA PRO A 19 26.63 45.07 -50.54
C PRO A 19 26.75 44.13 -51.73
N PRO A 20 27.87 43.40 -51.86
CA PRO A 20 28.15 42.72 -53.10
C PRO A 20 27.14 41.58 -53.30
N SER A 21 26.65 41.45 -54.52
CA SER A 21 25.48 40.62 -54.86
C SER A 21 25.62 39.14 -54.48
N TRP A 22 26.85 38.63 -54.37
CA TRP A 22 27.14 37.29 -53.88
C TRP A 22 26.64 37.10 -52.44
N ILE A 23 26.88 38.05 -51.53
CA ILE A 23 26.40 37.93 -50.14
C ILE A 23 24.87 37.86 -50.06
N VAL A 24 24.18 38.60 -50.92
CA VAL A 24 22.71 38.62 -50.95
C VAL A 24 22.15 37.32 -51.52
N GLN A 25 22.75 36.79 -52.60
CA GLN A 25 22.32 35.55 -53.25
C GLN A 25 22.64 34.30 -52.40
N TRP A 26 23.82 34.26 -51.78
CA TRP A 26 24.20 33.17 -50.87
C TRP A 26 23.46 33.28 -49.52
N GLY A 27 23.16 34.48 -49.04
CA GLY A 27 22.43 34.71 -47.79
C GLY A 27 21.03 34.11 -47.80
N THR A 28 20.24 34.36 -48.85
CA THR A 28 18.90 33.75 -49.01
C THR A 28 18.98 32.22 -49.06
N THR A 29 19.99 31.68 -49.74
CA THR A 29 20.22 30.23 -49.84
C THR A 29 20.52 29.62 -48.47
N VAL A 30 21.36 30.27 -47.66
CA VAL A 30 21.69 29.82 -46.29
C VAL A 30 20.48 29.84 -45.37
N VAL A 31 19.65 30.88 -45.43
CA VAL A 31 18.42 30.98 -44.64
C VAL A 31 17.38 29.93 -45.04
N LEU A 32 17.25 29.66 -46.34
CA LEU A 32 16.33 28.62 -46.82
C LEU A 32 16.79 27.24 -46.34
N ILE A 33 18.09 26.94 -46.43
CA ILE A 33 18.66 25.68 -45.95
C ILE A 33 18.44 25.51 -44.44
N SER A 34 18.66 26.56 -43.64
CA SER A 34 18.50 26.46 -42.18
C SER A 34 17.06 26.14 -41.78
N LEU A 35 16.06 26.71 -42.46
CA LEU A 35 14.64 26.37 -42.24
C LEU A 35 14.34 24.91 -42.59
N VAL A 36 14.85 24.42 -43.72
CA VAL A 36 14.68 23.02 -44.13
C VAL A 36 15.32 22.07 -43.12
N VAL A 37 16.52 22.39 -42.65
CA VAL A 37 17.23 21.59 -41.63
C VAL A 37 16.45 21.54 -40.32
N LEU A 38 15.93 22.68 -39.83
CA LEU A 38 15.12 22.72 -38.61
C LEU A 38 13.82 21.91 -38.74
N GLY A 39 13.16 21.98 -39.90
CA GLY A 39 11.98 21.16 -40.20
C GLY A 39 12.29 19.67 -40.24
N ALA A 40 13.38 19.29 -40.92
CA ALA A 40 13.82 17.90 -41.00
C ALA A 40 14.23 17.35 -39.62
N LEU A 41 14.94 18.14 -38.81
CA LEU A 41 15.30 17.75 -37.45
C LEU A 41 14.08 17.59 -36.56
N SER A 42 13.08 18.47 -36.67
CA SER A 42 11.82 18.36 -35.92
C SER A 42 11.03 17.10 -36.31
N TRP A 43 11.02 16.75 -37.59
CA TRP A 43 10.38 15.52 -38.06
C TRP A 43 11.13 14.26 -37.63
N TYR A 44 12.47 14.32 -37.64
CA TYR A 44 13.33 13.21 -37.24
C TYR A 44 13.30 12.98 -35.71
N PHE A 45 13.35 14.04 -34.91
CA PHE A 45 13.21 14.00 -33.46
C PHE A 45 11.73 13.93 -33.06
N LYS A 46 11.09 12.81 -33.41
CA LYS A 46 9.73 12.51 -32.96
C LYS A 46 9.74 12.34 -31.44
N TYR A 47 9.18 13.32 -30.73
CA TYR A 47 9.05 13.26 -29.28
C TYR A 47 8.19 12.05 -28.90
N PRO A 48 8.67 11.14 -28.04
CA PRO A 48 7.88 9.98 -27.66
C PRO A 48 6.77 10.44 -26.70
N ASP A 49 5.55 10.54 -27.22
CA ASP A 49 4.33 10.97 -26.51
C ASP A 49 3.90 10.00 -25.38
N LYS A 50 4.66 8.92 -25.16
CA LYS A 50 4.35 7.89 -24.15
C LYS A 50 5.61 7.53 -23.38
N VAL A 51 5.82 8.19 -22.25
CA VAL A 51 6.75 7.73 -21.23
C VAL A 51 6.09 6.54 -20.53
N SER A 52 6.46 5.33 -20.95
CA SER A 52 6.02 4.10 -20.30
C SER A 52 6.70 3.97 -18.94
N SER A 53 6.13 4.64 -17.93
CA SER A 53 6.58 4.53 -16.56
C SER A 53 5.99 3.28 -15.91
N LYS A 54 6.79 2.54 -15.16
CA LYS A 54 6.34 1.38 -14.39
C LYS A 54 5.52 1.87 -13.21
N LEU A 55 4.21 1.82 -13.32
CA LEU A 55 3.29 2.14 -12.23
C LEU A 55 3.21 0.93 -11.31
N THR A 56 3.90 1.00 -10.17
CA THR A 56 3.85 -0.08 -9.17
C THR A 56 2.66 0.18 -8.27
N LEU A 57 1.61 -0.63 -8.41
CA LEU A 57 0.46 -0.65 -7.51
C LEU A 57 0.88 -1.30 -6.18
N THR A 58 1.40 -0.50 -5.26
CA THR A 58 1.67 -0.94 -3.89
C THR A 58 0.37 -0.93 -3.09
N THR A 59 -0.02 -2.07 -2.55
CA THR A 59 -1.06 -2.20 -1.53
C THR A 59 -0.65 -1.44 -0.26
N LEU A 60 -1.57 -0.67 0.32
CA LEU A 60 -1.31 0.21 1.48
C LEU A 60 -0.96 -0.55 2.77
N GLN A 61 -1.29 -1.84 2.84
CA GLN A 61 -1.04 -2.68 4.01
C GLN A 61 -0.20 -3.87 3.60
N PRO A 62 1.09 -3.92 3.99
CA PRO A 62 1.91 -5.09 3.74
C PRO A 62 1.37 -6.29 4.56
N PRO A 63 1.54 -7.53 4.06
CA PRO A 63 1.24 -8.73 4.85
C PRO A 63 2.10 -8.74 6.11
N VAL A 64 1.47 -8.90 7.27
CA VAL A 64 2.18 -9.01 8.56
C VAL A 64 2.06 -10.46 9.05
N PRO A 65 3.18 -11.14 9.34
CA PRO A 65 3.11 -12.46 9.96
C PRO A 65 2.57 -12.34 11.39
N ILE A 66 1.64 -13.23 11.75
CA ILE A 66 1.07 -13.30 13.09
C ILE A 66 1.79 -14.41 13.87
N PHE A 67 2.21 -14.11 15.10
CA PHE A 67 2.87 -15.07 15.98
C PHE A 67 2.00 -15.36 17.20
N ALA A 68 1.94 -16.62 17.60
CA ALA A 68 1.34 -17.00 18.87
C ALA A 68 2.24 -16.58 20.04
N LYS A 69 1.64 -16.29 21.20
CA LYS A 69 2.39 -15.92 22.42
C LYS A 69 3.15 -17.09 23.04
N THR A 70 2.71 -18.31 22.76
CA THR A 70 3.22 -19.54 23.34
C THR A 70 3.55 -20.51 22.22
N ASP A 71 4.69 -21.19 22.37
CA ASP A 71 5.09 -22.26 21.48
C ASP A 71 4.25 -23.53 21.75
N GLY A 72 3.88 -24.24 20.69
CA GLY A 72 3.13 -25.48 20.82
C GLY A 72 2.80 -26.09 19.46
N TYR A 73 2.33 -27.34 19.48
CA TYR A 73 1.87 -28.01 18.27
C TYR A 73 0.50 -27.47 17.85
N ILE A 74 0.28 -27.28 16.55
CA ILE A 74 -1.04 -26.91 16.03
C ILE A 74 -1.93 -28.14 16.09
N SER A 75 -3.03 -28.06 16.84
CA SER A 75 -4.05 -29.12 16.93
C SER A 75 -5.05 -29.04 15.78
N ARG A 76 -5.51 -27.82 15.47
CA ARG A 76 -6.50 -27.58 14.41
C ARG A 76 -6.25 -26.23 13.74
N VAL A 77 -6.39 -26.18 12.42
CA VAL A 77 -6.42 -24.93 11.65
C VAL A 77 -7.87 -24.68 11.25
N LEU A 78 -8.37 -23.47 11.48
CA LEU A 78 -9.78 -23.10 11.28
C LEU A 78 -10.00 -22.27 10.00
N VAL A 79 -8.93 -21.83 9.35
CA VAL A 79 -8.95 -20.98 8.15
C VAL A 79 -8.14 -21.58 7.02
N GLN A 80 -8.49 -21.27 5.77
CA GLN A 80 -7.76 -21.71 4.58
C GLN A 80 -6.92 -20.57 3.99
N ASP A 81 -5.98 -20.93 3.12
CA ASP A 81 -5.16 -19.94 2.40
C ASP A 81 -6.02 -19.04 1.51
N GLY A 82 -5.85 -17.73 1.65
CA GLY A 82 -6.63 -16.72 0.94
C GLY A 82 -7.97 -16.33 1.57
N ASP A 83 -8.33 -16.90 2.73
CA ASP A 83 -9.56 -16.52 3.43
C ASP A 83 -9.50 -15.09 4.00
N SER A 84 -10.61 -14.37 3.90
CA SER A 84 -10.77 -13.06 4.52
C SER A 84 -11.24 -13.22 5.97
N VAL A 85 -10.40 -12.81 6.92
CA VAL A 85 -10.68 -12.91 8.36
C VAL A 85 -10.97 -11.55 8.97
N GLN A 86 -11.81 -11.52 10.01
CA GLN A 86 -12.09 -10.31 10.78
C GLN A 86 -11.13 -10.20 11.97
N GLN A 87 -11.06 -9.00 12.57
CA GLN A 87 -10.32 -8.81 13.81
C GLN A 87 -10.88 -9.73 14.91
N ASN A 88 -9.99 -10.35 15.69
CA ASN A 88 -10.29 -11.34 16.74
C ASN A 88 -10.83 -12.69 16.24
N ALA A 89 -10.80 -12.96 14.94
CA ALA A 89 -11.12 -14.29 14.43
C ALA A 89 -10.09 -15.33 14.91
N ILE A 90 -10.58 -16.50 15.31
CA ILE A 90 -9.73 -17.64 15.72
C ILE A 90 -9.21 -18.32 14.46
N LEU A 91 -7.89 -18.26 14.24
CA LEU A 91 -7.26 -18.80 13.02
C LEU A 91 -6.85 -20.27 13.19
N ALA A 92 -6.28 -20.60 14.35
CA ALA A 92 -5.80 -21.94 14.67
C ALA A 92 -5.83 -22.17 16.18
N VAL A 93 -5.88 -23.44 16.57
CA VAL A 93 -5.88 -23.91 17.95
C VAL A 93 -4.56 -24.62 18.23
N ILE A 94 -3.86 -24.14 19.25
CA ILE A 94 -2.65 -24.80 19.77
C ILE A 94 -3.09 -25.95 20.68
N ALA A 95 -2.41 -27.09 20.56
CA ALA A 95 -2.64 -28.25 21.40
C ALA A 95 -2.44 -27.90 22.88
N SER A 96 -3.48 -28.08 23.67
CA SER A 96 -3.47 -27.93 25.12
C SER A 96 -4.18 -29.12 25.75
N GLY A 97 -4.10 -29.25 27.08
CA GLY A 97 -4.89 -30.22 27.82
C GLY A 97 -6.40 -29.92 27.85
N ALA A 98 -6.84 -28.84 27.19
CA ALA A 98 -8.22 -28.42 27.11
C ALA A 98 -8.81 -28.76 25.72
N THR A 99 -10.06 -29.17 25.70
CA THR A 99 -10.80 -29.40 24.46
C THR A 99 -11.35 -28.07 23.94
N TYR A 100 -11.04 -27.73 22.69
CA TYR A 100 -11.47 -26.49 22.05
C TYR A 100 -12.98 -26.22 22.17
N GLU A 101 -13.80 -27.25 21.94
CA GLU A 101 -15.26 -27.14 21.98
C GLU A 101 -15.78 -26.85 23.40
N ASP A 102 -15.12 -27.41 24.42
CA ASP A 102 -15.50 -27.21 25.82
C ASP A 102 -15.12 -25.81 26.31
N VAL A 103 -13.98 -25.29 25.86
CA VAL A 103 -13.57 -23.90 26.15
C VAL A 103 -14.53 -22.90 25.51
N LEU A 104 -14.96 -23.14 24.26
CA LEU A 104 -15.94 -22.28 23.59
C LEU A 104 -17.32 -22.31 24.26
N LYS A 105 -17.78 -23.49 24.70
CA LYS A 105 -19.02 -23.61 25.48
C LYS A 105 -18.94 -22.79 26.77
N LEU A 106 -17.86 -22.97 27.52
CA LEU A 106 -17.63 -22.23 28.76
C LEU A 106 -17.61 -20.72 28.51
N GLU A 107 -16.96 -20.25 27.44
CA GLU A 107 -16.95 -18.84 27.09
C GLU A 107 -18.36 -18.31 26.81
N ALA A 108 -19.18 -19.05 26.06
CA ALA A 108 -20.57 -18.70 25.77
C ALA A 108 -21.43 -18.66 27.05
N ASP A 109 -21.28 -19.66 27.92
CA ASP A 109 -21.98 -19.74 29.19
C ASP A 109 -21.61 -18.54 30.09
N LEU A 110 -20.33 -18.20 30.17
CA LEU A 110 -19.86 -17.04 30.93
C LEU A 110 -20.40 -15.71 30.37
N GLN A 111 -20.53 -15.58 29.05
CA GLN A 111 -21.15 -14.38 28.45
C GLN A 111 -22.63 -14.23 28.83
N LEU A 112 -23.37 -15.34 28.91
CA LEU A 112 -24.76 -15.33 29.39
C LEU A 112 -24.84 -14.91 30.87
N LEU A 113 -23.96 -15.45 31.70
CA LEU A 113 -23.92 -15.16 33.14
C LEU A 113 -23.46 -13.73 33.44
N GLN A 114 -22.57 -13.15 32.63
CA GLN A 114 -22.14 -11.75 32.75
C GLN A 114 -23.27 -10.75 32.53
N GLY A 115 -24.38 -11.15 31.91
CA GLY A 115 -25.56 -10.32 31.75
C GLY A 115 -26.27 -9.93 33.05
N PHE A 116 -25.85 -10.50 34.20
CA PHE A 116 -26.47 -10.30 35.53
C PHE A 116 -27.98 -10.54 35.56
N ASP A 117 -28.49 -11.36 34.63
CA ASP A 117 -29.85 -11.83 34.68
C ASP A 117 -29.95 -12.92 35.77
N GLN A 118 -30.67 -12.60 36.85
CA GLN A 118 -30.82 -13.52 37.98
C GLN A 118 -31.51 -14.82 37.56
N ASP A 119 -32.44 -14.78 36.60
CA ASP A 119 -33.16 -15.97 36.15
C ASP A 119 -32.25 -16.88 35.32
N ALA A 120 -31.38 -16.29 34.49
CA ALA A 120 -30.35 -17.03 33.75
C ALA A 120 -29.32 -17.63 34.71
N PHE A 121 -28.91 -16.88 35.75
CA PHE A 121 -27.99 -17.37 36.76
C PHE A 121 -28.59 -18.49 37.61
N LEU A 122 -29.90 -18.53 37.85
CA LEU A 122 -30.55 -19.61 38.63
C LEU A 122 -30.88 -20.85 37.79
N SER A 123 -31.01 -20.69 36.47
CA SER A 123 -31.30 -21.79 35.53
C SER A 123 -30.05 -22.43 34.93
N TYR A 124 -28.88 -21.84 35.18
CA TYR A 124 -27.61 -22.36 34.68
C TYR A 124 -27.20 -23.62 35.44
N GLU A 125 -26.88 -24.68 34.70
CA GLU A 125 -26.44 -25.95 35.27
C GLU A 125 -25.02 -26.24 34.76
N PRO A 126 -23.99 -26.06 35.61
CA PRO A 126 -22.61 -26.20 35.17
C PRO A 126 -22.27 -27.64 34.81
N ASP A 127 -21.78 -27.84 33.58
CA ASP A 127 -21.33 -29.15 33.10
C ASP A 127 -19.95 -29.51 33.66
N ARG A 128 -19.93 -30.50 34.54
CA ARG A 128 -18.70 -30.99 35.20
C ARG A 128 -17.83 -31.87 34.30
N THR A 129 -18.32 -32.25 33.12
CA THR A 129 -17.60 -33.13 32.19
C THR A 129 -16.67 -32.38 31.24
N LEU A 130 -16.73 -31.03 31.26
CA LEU A 130 -15.88 -30.16 30.44
C LEU A 130 -14.39 -30.42 30.71
N GLN A 131 -13.62 -30.58 29.63
CA GLN A 131 -12.17 -30.74 29.67
C GLN A 131 -11.50 -29.39 29.40
N LEU A 132 -11.14 -28.68 30.47
CA LEU A 132 -10.62 -27.31 30.42
C LEU A 132 -9.10 -27.24 30.67
N GLY A 133 -8.44 -28.39 30.78
CA GLY A 133 -6.99 -28.47 30.97
C GLY A 133 -6.53 -27.75 32.24
N GLU A 134 -5.68 -26.74 32.07
CA GLU A 134 -5.13 -25.96 33.19
C GLU A 134 -6.19 -25.16 33.95
N MET A 135 -7.32 -24.81 33.32
CA MET A 135 -8.41 -24.04 33.94
C MET A 135 -9.37 -24.91 34.75
N GLN A 136 -9.19 -26.24 34.76
CA GLN A 136 -10.12 -27.17 35.41
C GLN A 136 -10.25 -26.91 36.92
N SER A 137 -9.15 -26.55 37.59
CA SER A 137 -9.16 -26.25 39.03
C SER A 137 -9.99 -25.02 39.37
N ASP A 138 -9.88 -23.99 38.53
CA ASP A 138 -10.60 -22.72 38.73
C ASP A 138 -12.09 -22.92 38.45
N TYR A 139 -12.42 -23.67 37.39
CA TYR A 139 -13.80 -24.02 37.07
C TYR A 139 -14.44 -24.89 38.18
N ALA A 140 -13.72 -25.90 38.70
CA ALA A 140 -14.22 -26.72 39.79
C ALA A 140 -14.53 -25.89 41.05
N SER A 141 -13.67 -24.92 41.36
CA SER A 141 -13.87 -23.99 42.47
C SER A 141 -15.11 -23.11 42.25
N PHE A 142 -15.29 -22.59 41.03
CA PHE A 142 -16.48 -21.84 40.66
C PHE A 142 -17.77 -22.66 40.82
N VAL A 143 -17.78 -23.90 40.32
CA VAL A 143 -18.94 -24.81 40.43
C VAL A 143 -19.29 -25.10 41.89
N GLN A 144 -18.28 -25.26 42.75
CA GLN A 144 -18.50 -25.47 44.18
C GLN A 144 -19.17 -24.25 44.83
N LEU A 145 -18.64 -23.05 44.59
CA LEU A 145 -19.21 -21.80 45.11
C LEU A 145 -20.64 -21.55 44.59
N TYR A 146 -20.88 -21.86 43.32
CA TYR A 146 -22.19 -21.76 42.70
C TYR A 146 -23.21 -22.69 43.38
N GLN A 147 -22.80 -23.92 43.69
CA GLN A 147 -23.64 -24.86 44.43
C GLN A 147 -23.93 -24.37 45.85
N ASP A 148 -22.90 -23.95 46.59
CA ASP A 148 -23.08 -23.42 47.96
C ASP A 148 -24.06 -22.23 47.98
N PHE A 149 -24.01 -21.36 46.97
CA PHE A 149 -24.96 -20.27 46.80
C PHE A 149 -26.38 -20.78 46.52
N SER A 150 -26.54 -21.76 45.63
CA SER A 150 -27.85 -22.34 45.29
C SER A 150 -28.51 -23.08 46.47
N PHE A 151 -27.72 -23.65 47.39
CA PHE A 151 -28.21 -24.37 48.58
C PHE A 151 -28.46 -23.45 49.79
N THR A 152 -27.90 -22.24 49.82
CA THR A 152 -28.06 -21.28 50.95
C THR A 152 -29.33 -20.42 50.81
N LYS A 153 -30.38 -20.97 50.22
CA LYS A 153 -31.71 -20.36 50.12
C LYS A 153 -32.76 -21.34 50.60
#